data_AF-A0A2V8LB02-F1
#
_entry.id   AF-A0A2V8LB02-F1
#
_cell.length_a   1.000
_cell.length_b   1.000
_cell.length_c   1.000
_cell.angle_alpha   90.00
_cell.angle_beta   90.00
_cell.angle_gamma   90.00
#
_symmetry.space_group_name_H-M   'P 1'
#
loop_
_entity.id
_entity.type
_entity.pdbx_description
1 polymer ?
#
loop_
_entity_poly.entity_id
_entity_poly.type
_entity_poly.pdbx_seq_one_letter_code
_entity_poly.pdbx_strand_id
1 'polypeptide(L)'
;MAYYASMEVRLFYNSIRPGVGMKPRREGQRPLLPQHARHCPVLEAGSSLGFLVYAALTEKESFHIEFQGEGRYQFVYSLSRPTGDFEPIFSVATVLPMGSIGMIREDVSILSRKTSMNRNDALRLMRTFIVPEDLGTPPGAISLRAATNFRTPPGWDTVYTPIFNMIERPVAPMLVVRVETDWYAHETEFRYVLQPGEGISGTYNMPIGQVFFVPREEITMSDCTNEELDEIRRSKEEFVREKENQKIMTPYGLNYSPHYIRQSRSQKP
;
A
#
# COMPACT_ATOMS: atom_id res chain seq x y z
N MET A 1 -34.26 -10.22 19.95
CA MET A 1 -32.88 -9.92 19.51
C MET A 1 -32.96 -9.50 18.07
N ALA A 2 -32.84 -8.20 17.78
CA ALA A 2 -32.79 -7.73 16.41
C ALA A 2 -31.48 -8.24 15.78
N TYR A 3 -31.59 -8.96 14.67
CA TYR A 3 -30.45 -9.26 13.80
C TYR A 3 -29.93 -7.92 13.30
N TYR A 4 -28.89 -7.36 13.93
CA TYR A 4 -28.09 -6.35 13.26
C TYR A 4 -27.44 -7.07 12.08
N ALA A 5 -27.85 -6.73 10.86
CA ALA A 5 -27.15 -7.19 9.67
C ALA A 5 -25.72 -6.64 9.79
N SER A 6 -24.74 -7.54 9.95
CA SER A 6 -23.32 -7.16 9.90
C SER A 6 -23.06 -6.48 8.56
N MET A 7 -22.44 -5.29 8.58
CA MET A 7 -22.15 -4.56 7.35
C MET A 7 -21.10 -5.30 6.53
N GLU A 8 -21.31 -5.37 5.22
CA GLU A 8 -20.46 -6.17 4.34
C GLU A 8 -19.40 -5.29 3.67
N VAL A 9 -18.13 -5.59 3.89
CA VAL A 9 -17.01 -4.98 3.16
C VAL A 9 -16.57 -5.95 2.06
N ARG A 10 -16.63 -5.48 0.81
CA ARG A 10 -16.21 -6.25 -0.36
C ARG A 10 -14.70 -6.14 -0.57
N LEU A 11 -14.07 -7.26 -0.90
CA LEU A 11 -12.64 -7.37 -1.16
C LEU A 11 -12.37 -7.59 -2.64
N PHE A 12 -11.40 -6.88 -3.19
CA PHE A 12 -10.87 -7.15 -4.52
C PHE A 12 -9.34 -7.13 -4.51
N TYR A 13 -8.73 -7.90 -5.39
CA TYR A 13 -7.28 -8.05 -5.39
C TYR A 13 -6.55 -6.85 -5.99
N ASN A 14 -5.27 -6.75 -5.66
CA ASN A 14 -4.30 -5.91 -6.36
C ASN A 14 -4.41 -6.11 -7.88
N SER A 15 -4.56 -5.01 -8.62
CA SER A 15 -4.78 -5.07 -10.07
C SER A 15 -3.58 -5.59 -10.87
N ILE A 16 -2.36 -5.44 -10.37
CA ILE A 16 -1.14 -5.90 -11.06
C ILE A 16 -0.88 -7.38 -10.78
N ARG A 17 -1.23 -7.85 -9.57
CA ARG A 17 -0.96 -9.23 -9.13
C ARG A 17 -2.16 -9.85 -8.40
N PRO A 18 -3.24 -10.17 -9.11
CA PRO A 18 -4.46 -10.69 -8.50
C PRO A 18 -4.26 -12.07 -7.88
N GLY A 19 -4.91 -12.32 -6.75
CA GLY A 19 -4.91 -13.63 -6.07
C GLY A 19 -3.62 -13.98 -5.31
N VAL A 20 -2.65 -13.07 -5.23
CA VAL A 20 -1.39 -13.28 -4.50
C VAL A 20 -1.34 -12.44 -3.24
N GLY A 21 -0.84 -13.02 -2.14
CA GLY A 21 -0.76 -12.38 -0.82
C GLY A 21 -1.80 -12.91 0.16
N MET A 22 -1.59 -12.59 1.43
CA MET A 22 -2.55 -12.95 2.49
C MET A 22 -3.76 -12.03 2.47
N LYS A 23 -4.94 -12.59 2.75
CA LYS A 23 -6.15 -11.79 2.98
C LYS A 23 -6.03 -10.99 4.28
N PRO A 24 -6.70 -9.83 4.38
CA PRO A 24 -6.74 -9.05 5.60
C PRO A 24 -7.29 -9.88 6.76
N ARG A 25 -6.68 -9.76 7.95
CA ARG A 25 -7.11 -10.50 9.15
C ARG A 25 -6.92 -9.71 10.42
N ARG A 26 -7.73 -9.98 11.43
CA ARG A 26 -7.49 -9.51 12.79
C ARG A 26 -6.55 -10.47 13.49
N GLU A 27 -5.50 -9.94 14.11
CA GLU A 27 -4.64 -10.71 15.00
C GLU A 27 -4.84 -10.22 16.43
N GLY A 28 -5.48 -11.07 17.24
CA GLY A 28 -5.61 -10.89 18.69
C GLY A 28 -4.55 -11.65 19.48
N GLN A 29 -3.60 -12.30 18.81
CA GLN A 29 -2.47 -12.93 19.50
C GLN A 29 -1.54 -11.82 20.00
N ARG A 30 -1.07 -11.99 21.24
CA ARG A 30 -0.09 -11.09 21.84
C ARG A 30 1.14 -11.08 20.92
N PRO A 31 1.54 -9.93 20.35
CA PRO A 31 2.84 -9.84 19.70
C PRO A 31 3.91 -10.31 20.69
N LEU A 32 4.93 -11.03 20.22
CA LEU A 32 6.13 -11.29 21.01
C LEU A 32 6.86 -9.95 21.20
N LEU A 33 6.38 -9.13 22.13
CA LEU A 33 6.96 -7.85 22.48
C LEU A 33 8.39 -8.09 23.01
N PRO A 34 9.43 -7.43 22.49
CA PRO A 34 10.75 -7.43 23.07
C PRO A 34 10.69 -6.97 24.52
N GLN A 35 11.62 -7.47 25.31
CA GLN A 35 11.67 -7.19 26.75
C GLN A 35 11.63 -5.68 27.06
N HIS A 36 12.18 -4.83 26.18
CA HIS A 36 12.18 -3.37 26.31
C HIS A 36 10.78 -2.74 26.29
N ALA A 37 9.82 -3.33 25.57
CA ALA A 37 8.44 -2.84 25.52
C ALA A 37 7.67 -3.12 26.82
N ARG A 38 8.15 -4.02 27.70
CA ARG A 38 7.54 -4.31 29.00
C ARG A 38 7.69 -3.18 30.04
N HIS A 39 8.46 -2.14 29.72
CA HIS A 39 8.68 -0.98 30.61
C HIS A 39 7.74 0.20 30.33
N CYS A 40 6.90 0.12 29.28
CA CYS A 40 5.83 1.07 28.99
C CYS A 40 4.50 0.31 28.91
N PRO A 41 3.35 0.91 29.29
CA PRO A 41 2.04 0.33 28.99
C PRO A 41 1.86 0.33 27.47
N VAL A 42 2.20 -0.77 26.82
CA VAL A 42 1.93 -1.00 25.39
C VAL A 42 0.50 -1.47 25.25
N LEU A 43 -0.16 -1.04 24.19
CA LEU A 43 -1.52 -1.44 23.87
C LEU A 43 -1.51 -2.92 23.45
N GLU A 44 -1.48 -3.89 24.37
CA GLU A 44 -1.10 -5.30 24.13
C GLU A 44 -1.81 -6.04 22.98
N ALA A 45 -2.97 -5.54 22.52
CA ALA A 45 -3.74 -6.07 21.39
C ALA A 45 -4.03 -5.02 20.29
N GLY A 46 -3.15 -4.04 20.10
CA GLY A 46 -3.33 -2.97 19.11
C GLY A 46 -3.56 -3.41 17.67
N SER A 47 -2.91 -4.50 17.28
CA SER A 47 -3.14 -5.16 15.99
C SER A 47 -4.58 -5.62 15.80
N SER A 48 -5.35 -5.82 16.88
CA SER A 48 -6.76 -6.23 16.83
C SER A 48 -7.73 -5.04 16.72
N LEU A 49 -7.24 -3.79 16.76
CA LEU A 49 -8.11 -2.61 16.57
C LEU A 49 -8.70 -2.54 15.16
N GLY A 50 -7.97 -3.09 14.19
CA GLY A 50 -8.34 -3.18 12.78
C GLY A 50 -7.86 -4.49 12.17
N PHE A 51 -7.89 -4.55 10.84
CA PHE A 51 -7.41 -5.68 10.05
C PHE A 51 -6.00 -5.38 9.55
N LEU A 52 -5.08 -6.32 9.79
CA LEU A 52 -3.74 -6.28 9.24
C LEU A 52 -3.79 -6.56 7.73
N VAL A 53 -3.03 -5.81 6.96
CA VAL A 53 -2.99 -5.88 5.49
C VAL A 53 -1.57 -6.23 5.04
N TYR A 54 -1.46 -7.06 4.00
CA TYR A 54 -0.21 -7.65 3.55
C TYR A 54 0.12 -7.25 2.11
N ALA A 55 1.39 -7.34 1.73
CA ALA A 55 1.83 -7.16 0.35
C ALA A 55 1.45 -8.37 -0.52
N ALA A 56 1.40 -8.18 -1.84
CA ALA A 56 1.11 -9.23 -2.83
C ALA A 56 2.31 -10.19 -3.05
N LEU A 57 2.78 -10.82 -1.98
CA LEU A 57 3.90 -11.77 -1.95
C LEU A 57 3.39 -13.20 -1.83
N THR A 58 4.15 -14.17 -2.34
CA THR A 58 4.03 -15.58 -1.96
C THR A 58 4.99 -15.91 -0.81
N GLU A 59 4.85 -17.08 -0.19
CA GLU A 59 5.72 -17.55 0.91
C GLU A 59 7.22 -17.54 0.60
N LYS A 60 7.57 -17.59 -0.69
CA LYS A 60 8.96 -17.64 -1.16
C LYS A 60 9.50 -16.28 -1.56
N GLU A 61 8.77 -15.20 -1.32
CA GLU A 61 9.09 -13.89 -1.84
C GLU A 61 9.31 -12.89 -0.72
N SER A 62 10.26 -12.01 -0.94
CA SER A 62 10.47 -10.84 -0.10
C SER A 62 10.91 -9.66 -0.93
N PHE A 63 10.71 -8.46 -0.37
CA PHE A 63 11.32 -7.25 -0.89
C PHE A 63 11.96 -6.45 0.23
N HIS A 64 12.86 -5.56 -0.15
CA HIS A 64 13.38 -4.50 0.70
C HIS A 64 13.37 -3.19 -0.10
N ILE A 65 12.89 -2.12 0.50
CA ILE A 65 13.00 -0.77 -0.04
C ILE A 65 13.73 0.11 0.95
N GLU A 66 14.79 0.77 0.49
CA GLU A 66 15.62 1.66 1.28
C GLU A 66 15.56 3.07 0.71
N PHE A 67 15.53 4.08 1.59
CA PHE A 67 15.78 5.46 1.21
C PHE A 67 17.25 5.82 1.51
N GLN A 68 18.04 6.06 0.48
CA GLN A 68 19.49 6.32 0.62
C GLN A 68 19.83 7.80 0.84
N GLY A 69 18.82 8.68 0.83
CA GLY A 69 19.01 10.13 0.86
C GLY A 69 19.02 10.76 -0.53
N GLU A 70 18.91 12.09 -0.58
CA GLU A 70 18.99 12.90 -1.81
C GLU A 70 18.07 12.42 -2.95
N GLY A 71 16.86 11.95 -2.60
CA GLY A 71 15.89 11.45 -3.58
C GLY A 71 16.25 10.10 -4.21
N ARG A 72 17.20 9.36 -3.65
CA ARG A 72 17.59 8.02 -4.10
C ARG A 72 16.92 6.94 -3.26
N TYR A 73 16.31 5.98 -3.95
CA TYR A 73 15.67 4.82 -3.35
C TYR A 73 16.22 3.56 -4.00
N GLN A 74 16.36 2.50 -3.20
CA GLN A 74 16.78 1.20 -3.68
C GLN A 74 15.71 0.18 -3.34
N PHE A 75 15.10 -0.40 -4.37
CA PHE A 75 14.24 -1.56 -4.23
C PHE A 75 15.02 -2.82 -4.55
N VAL A 76 14.86 -3.87 -3.76
CA VAL A 76 15.45 -5.19 -3.97
C VAL A 76 14.36 -6.24 -3.81
N TYR A 77 14.25 -7.13 -4.80
CA TYR A 77 13.32 -8.27 -4.74
C TYR A 77 14.12 -9.57 -4.64
N SER A 78 13.69 -10.44 -3.73
CA SER A 78 14.40 -11.68 -3.42
C SER A 78 13.47 -12.89 -3.38
N LEU A 79 14.04 -14.06 -3.65
CA LEU A 79 13.35 -15.35 -3.54
C LEU A 79 14.01 -16.23 -2.49
N SER A 80 13.23 -16.98 -1.73
CA SER A 80 13.74 -17.95 -0.76
C SER A 80 14.41 -19.11 -1.50
N ARG A 81 15.63 -19.44 -1.10
CA ARG A 81 16.31 -20.68 -1.49
C ARG A 81 15.68 -21.87 -0.75
N PRO A 82 15.90 -23.11 -1.23
CA PRO A 82 15.54 -24.31 -0.47
C PRO A 82 16.16 -24.37 0.93
N THR A 83 17.26 -23.65 1.17
CA THR A 83 17.92 -23.52 2.48
C THR A 83 17.20 -22.58 3.45
N GLY A 84 16.21 -21.81 2.99
CA GLY A 84 15.47 -20.82 3.77
C GLY A 84 15.95 -19.37 3.60
N ASP A 85 17.20 -19.17 3.18
CA ASP A 85 17.75 -17.82 2.97
C ASP A 85 17.16 -17.16 1.71
N PHE A 86 16.98 -15.84 1.74
CA PHE A 86 16.55 -15.07 0.57
C PHE A 86 17.74 -14.68 -0.32
N GLU A 87 17.59 -14.93 -1.62
CA GLU A 87 18.55 -14.53 -2.65
C GLU A 87 17.99 -13.38 -3.49
N PRO A 88 18.70 -12.24 -3.61
CA PRO A 88 18.31 -11.14 -4.48
C PRO A 88 18.22 -11.58 -5.94
N ILE A 89 17.08 -11.33 -6.58
CA ILE A 89 16.84 -11.65 -7.99
C ILE A 89 17.08 -10.42 -8.86
N PHE A 90 16.58 -9.27 -8.46
CA PHE A 90 16.85 -7.99 -9.10
C PHE A 90 16.81 -6.85 -8.10
N SER A 91 17.34 -5.72 -8.53
CA SER A 91 17.23 -4.46 -7.82
C SER A 91 16.90 -3.32 -8.78
N VAL A 92 16.19 -2.31 -8.28
CA VAL A 92 15.86 -1.09 -9.01
C VAL A 92 16.29 0.10 -8.17
N ALA A 93 17.24 0.88 -8.68
CA ALA A 93 17.60 2.16 -8.11
C ALA A 93 16.73 3.25 -8.77
N THR A 94 15.91 3.91 -7.95
CA THR A 94 15.07 5.04 -8.39
C THR A 94 15.67 6.34 -7.90
N VAL A 95 15.99 7.23 -8.83
CA VAL A 95 16.52 8.57 -8.52
C VAL A 95 15.48 9.60 -8.94
N LEU A 96 14.95 10.32 -7.96
CA LEU A 96 14.01 11.39 -8.17
C LEU A 96 14.73 12.68 -8.60
N PRO A 97 14.14 13.49 -9.48
CA PRO A 97 14.70 14.79 -9.83
C PRO A 97 14.66 15.74 -8.63
N MET A 98 15.79 16.34 -8.29
CA MET A 98 15.83 17.38 -7.25
C MET A 98 15.14 18.66 -7.74
N GLY A 99 14.26 19.25 -6.92
CA GLY A 99 13.56 20.49 -7.25
C GLY A 99 12.39 20.34 -8.24
N SER A 100 11.86 19.13 -8.41
CA SER A 100 10.69 18.82 -9.27
C SER A 100 10.87 19.12 -10.77
N ILE A 101 12.11 19.30 -11.23
CA ILE A 101 12.47 19.50 -12.63
C ILE A 101 13.32 18.33 -13.11
N GLY A 102 12.78 17.51 -14.01
CA GLY A 102 13.48 16.36 -14.60
C GLY A 102 12.61 15.10 -14.66
N MET A 103 13.17 14.01 -15.19
CA MET A 103 12.52 12.70 -15.23
C MET A 103 13.02 11.81 -14.09
N ILE A 104 12.14 10.96 -13.56
CA ILE A 104 12.53 9.87 -12.66
C ILE A 104 13.45 8.93 -13.45
N ARG A 105 14.62 8.63 -12.89
CA ARG A 105 15.54 7.64 -13.45
C ARG A 105 15.38 6.32 -12.72
N GLU A 106 15.25 5.24 -13.47
CA GLU A 106 15.12 3.87 -12.96
C GLU A 106 16.24 3.00 -13.57
N ASP A 107 17.25 2.70 -12.76
CA ASP A 107 18.36 1.82 -13.14
C ASP A 107 18.09 0.41 -12.58
N VAL A 108 17.95 -0.58 -13.48
CA VAL A 108 17.59 -1.96 -13.12
C VAL A 108 18.81 -2.86 -13.21
N SER A 109 19.05 -3.63 -12.16
CA SER A 109 20.09 -4.66 -12.12
C SER A 109 19.44 -6.03 -11.95
N ILE A 110 19.61 -6.92 -12.93
CA ILE A 110 19.23 -8.33 -12.79
C ILE A 110 20.42 -9.06 -12.15
N LEU A 111 20.22 -9.55 -10.93
CA LEU A 111 21.28 -10.09 -10.08
C LEU A 111 21.39 -11.61 -10.21
N SER A 112 20.28 -12.30 -10.47
CA SER A 112 20.27 -13.74 -10.69
C SER A 112 20.41 -14.09 -12.17
N ARG A 113 21.37 -14.94 -12.52
CA ARG A 113 21.52 -15.49 -13.88
C ARG A 113 20.51 -16.59 -14.21
N LYS A 114 19.76 -17.06 -13.22
CA LYS A 114 18.78 -18.16 -13.35
C LYS A 114 17.39 -17.68 -13.76
N THR A 115 17.14 -16.37 -13.75
CA THR A 115 15.86 -15.80 -14.16
C THR A 115 15.92 -15.37 -15.62
N SER A 116 14.82 -15.56 -16.34
CA SER A 116 14.61 -15.01 -17.70
C SER A 116 14.03 -13.58 -17.66
N MET A 117 14.00 -12.96 -16.48
CA MET A 117 13.40 -11.65 -16.24
C MET A 117 14.18 -10.55 -16.97
N ASN A 118 13.46 -9.70 -17.70
CA ASN A 118 14.03 -8.50 -18.32
C ASN A 118 13.76 -7.24 -17.49
N ARG A 119 14.26 -6.09 -17.96
CA ARG A 119 14.07 -4.78 -17.30
C ARG A 119 12.60 -4.45 -17.04
N ASN A 120 11.73 -4.66 -18.02
CA ASN A 120 10.31 -4.28 -17.92
C ASN A 120 9.57 -5.19 -16.94
N ASP A 121 9.91 -6.48 -16.90
CA ASP A 121 9.35 -7.43 -15.94
C ASP A 121 9.71 -7.02 -14.50
N ALA A 122 10.97 -6.66 -14.25
CA ALA A 122 11.45 -6.19 -12.95
C ALA A 122 10.72 -4.92 -12.49
N LEU A 123 10.56 -3.93 -13.38
CA LEU A 123 9.82 -2.71 -13.08
C LEU A 123 8.33 -2.97 -12.83
N ARG A 124 7.71 -3.84 -13.63
CA ARG A 124 6.31 -4.22 -13.43
C ARG A 124 6.12 -4.92 -12.08
N LEU A 125 7.05 -5.79 -11.70
CA LEU A 125 6.99 -6.48 -10.41
C LEU A 125 7.22 -5.50 -9.25
N MET A 126 8.22 -4.61 -9.33
CA MET A 126 8.43 -3.53 -8.35
C MET A 126 7.15 -2.70 -8.15
N ARG A 127 6.49 -2.29 -9.24
CA ARG A 127 5.23 -1.52 -9.22
C ARG A 127 4.06 -2.27 -8.61
N THR A 128 4.16 -3.58 -8.41
CA THR A 128 3.17 -4.33 -7.62
C THR A 128 3.22 -3.92 -6.15
N PHE A 129 4.42 -3.63 -5.63
CA PHE A 129 4.67 -3.37 -4.22
C PHE A 129 4.75 -1.90 -3.88
N ILE A 130 5.20 -1.07 -4.81
CA ILE A 130 5.37 0.37 -4.57
C ILE A 130 4.76 1.24 -5.66
N VAL A 131 4.58 2.53 -5.37
CA VAL A 131 4.22 3.57 -6.34
C VAL A 131 5.41 4.51 -6.54
N PRO A 132 6.24 4.30 -7.58
CA PRO A 132 7.41 5.14 -7.83
C PRO A 132 7.08 6.63 -7.96
N GLU A 133 5.90 6.94 -8.49
CA GLU A 133 5.42 8.31 -8.70
C GLU A 133 5.11 9.06 -7.39
N ASP A 134 4.83 8.34 -6.31
CA ASP A 134 4.55 8.94 -5.00
C ASP A 134 5.81 9.05 -4.11
N LEU A 135 6.95 8.49 -4.55
CA LEU A 135 8.20 8.57 -3.80
C LEU A 135 8.61 10.03 -3.58
N GLY A 136 9.16 10.32 -2.41
CA GLY A 136 9.72 11.64 -2.10
C GLY A 136 8.71 12.78 -1.98
N THR A 137 7.42 12.46 -1.85
CA THR A 137 6.37 13.45 -1.54
C THR A 137 5.78 13.20 -0.16
N PRO A 138 6.41 13.68 0.95
CA PRO A 138 7.63 14.50 1.08
C PRO A 138 8.94 13.67 1.02
N PRO A 139 10.15 14.28 1.09
CA PRO A 139 11.41 13.53 1.01
C PRO A 139 11.47 12.34 1.98
N GLY A 140 11.93 11.20 1.49
CA GLY A 140 11.91 9.92 2.21
C GLY A 140 10.58 9.17 2.14
N ALA A 141 9.52 9.76 1.59
CA ALA A 141 8.25 9.08 1.46
C ALA A 141 8.33 7.87 0.52
N ILE A 142 7.72 6.77 0.97
CA ILE A 142 7.48 5.56 0.21
C ILE A 142 5.99 5.20 0.29
N SER A 143 5.49 4.61 -0.78
CA SER A 143 4.11 4.13 -0.89
C SER A 143 4.10 2.63 -1.09
N LEU A 144 3.54 1.87 -0.14
CA LEU A 144 3.44 0.41 -0.19
C LEU A 144 2.03 -0.01 -0.61
N ARG A 145 1.91 -0.83 -1.65
CA ARG A 145 0.65 -1.37 -2.14
C ARG A 145 0.28 -2.69 -1.46
N ALA A 146 -0.99 -2.83 -1.12
CA ALA A 146 -1.53 -4.06 -0.57
C ALA A 146 -1.85 -5.12 -1.64
N ALA A 147 -1.97 -6.36 -1.18
CA ALA A 147 -2.53 -7.49 -1.93
C ALA A 147 -4.05 -7.37 -2.16
N THR A 148 -4.74 -6.68 -1.26
CA THR A 148 -6.19 -6.60 -1.21
C THR A 148 -6.65 -5.17 -0.98
N ASN A 149 -7.69 -4.80 -1.70
CA ASN A 149 -8.36 -3.52 -1.67
C ASN A 149 -9.79 -3.68 -1.13
N PHE A 150 -10.41 -2.58 -0.73
CA PHE A 150 -11.70 -2.59 -0.04
C PHE A 150 -12.73 -1.78 -0.82
N ARG A 151 -13.97 -2.28 -0.87
CA ARG A 151 -15.15 -1.53 -1.27
C ARG A 151 -16.11 -1.53 -0.08
N THR A 152 -16.28 -0.37 0.53
CA THR A 152 -17.14 -0.17 1.69
C THR A 152 -18.59 0.12 1.27
N PRO A 153 -19.58 -0.13 2.14
CA PRO A 153 -20.95 0.32 1.93
C PRO A 153 -21.06 1.84 1.80
N PRO A 154 -22.18 2.35 1.25
CA PRO A 154 -22.37 3.78 1.15
C PRO A 154 -22.25 4.52 2.50
N GLY A 155 -21.53 5.63 2.52
CA GLY A 155 -21.30 6.44 3.73
C GLY A 155 -20.31 5.86 4.74
N TRP A 156 -19.63 4.76 4.38
CA TRP A 156 -18.56 4.18 5.20
C TRP A 156 -17.19 4.51 4.62
N ASP A 157 -16.24 4.80 5.51
CA ASP A 157 -14.86 5.03 5.10
C ASP A 157 -13.91 3.92 5.56
N THR A 158 -12.90 3.65 4.72
CA THR A 158 -11.74 2.83 5.10
C THR A 158 -10.61 3.72 5.58
N VAL A 159 -10.16 3.53 6.81
CA VAL A 159 -9.10 4.31 7.44
C VAL A 159 -7.80 3.50 7.49
N TYR A 160 -6.75 4.03 6.87
CA TYR A 160 -5.43 3.40 6.82
C TYR A 160 -4.49 3.90 7.92
N THR A 161 -3.80 2.98 8.57
CA THR A 161 -2.85 3.28 9.65
C THR A 161 -1.61 2.40 9.59
N PRO A 162 -0.53 2.77 10.28
CA PRO A 162 0.54 1.82 10.58
C PRO A 162 0.01 0.71 11.46
N ILE A 163 0.77 -0.37 11.57
CA ILE A 163 0.46 -1.40 12.54
C ILE A 163 0.64 -0.82 13.94
N PHE A 164 -0.44 -0.74 14.71
CA PHE A 164 -0.36 -0.40 16.12
C PHE A 164 0.43 -1.49 16.86
N ASN A 165 1.49 -1.09 17.57
CA ASN A 165 2.53 -1.92 18.21
C ASN A 165 3.63 -2.49 17.32
N MET A 166 4.05 -1.75 16.29
CA MET A 166 5.38 -2.02 15.73
C MET A 166 6.45 -1.91 16.81
N ILE A 167 7.18 -3.00 16.94
CA ILE A 167 8.19 -3.25 17.96
C ILE A 167 9.57 -2.75 17.52
N GLU A 168 9.86 -2.83 16.23
CA GLU A 168 11.16 -2.51 15.64
C GLU A 168 11.27 -0.99 15.46
N ARG A 169 12.36 -0.43 16.00
CA ARG A 169 12.70 0.98 15.87
C ARG A 169 13.80 1.15 14.82
N PRO A 170 13.86 2.29 14.12
CA PRO A 170 12.89 3.40 14.14
C PRO A 170 11.60 3.05 13.39
N VAL A 171 10.43 3.43 13.95
CA VAL A 171 9.16 3.31 13.24
C VAL A 171 9.10 4.45 12.24
N ALA A 172 9.16 4.13 10.95
CA ALA A 172 8.96 5.12 9.90
C ALA A 172 7.59 5.81 10.12
N PRO A 173 7.54 7.14 10.31
CA PRO A 173 6.27 7.83 10.49
C PRO A 173 5.36 7.63 9.28
N MET A 174 4.07 7.39 9.52
CA MET A 174 3.08 7.39 8.45
C MET A 174 2.79 8.81 8.01
N LEU A 175 2.75 9.02 6.69
CA LEU A 175 2.48 10.33 6.15
C LEU A 175 0.99 10.70 6.21
N VAL A 176 0.10 9.76 5.88
CA VAL A 176 -1.33 10.04 5.68
C VAL A 176 -2.16 8.86 6.15
N VAL A 177 -3.13 9.15 7.02
CA VAL A 177 -4.30 8.30 7.22
C VAL A 177 -5.20 8.52 6.01
N ARG A 178 -5.14 7.62 5.03
CA ARG A 178 -6.04 7.70 3.88
C ARG A 178 -7.45 7.26 4.34
N VAL A 179 -8.44 7.94 3.79
CA VAL A 179 -9.87 7.67 3.98
C VAL A 179 -10.39 7.29 2.59
N GLU A 180 -10.71 6.02 2.37
CA GLU A 180 -11.42 5.62 1.15
C GLU A 180 -12.90 5.80 1.35
N THR A 181 -13.51 6.55 0.45
CA THR A 181 -14.96 6.65 0.33
C THR A 181 -15.45 5.55 -0.62
N ASP A 182 -16.56 4.91 -0.26
CA ASP A 182 -17.44 4.04 -1.05
C ASP A 182 -17.49 4.24 -2.59
N TRP A 183 -17.37 5.48 -3.09
CA TRP A 183 -17.49 5.82 -4.52
C TRP A 183 -16.16 5.86 -5.29
N TYR A 184 -14.99 5.78 -4.63
CA TYR A 184 -13.68 5.92 -5.28
C TYR A 184 -12.82 4.65 -5.14
N ALA A 185 -12.97 3.73 -6.10
CA ALA A 185 -12.16 2.51 -6.12
C ALA A 185 -10.70 2.80 -6.49
N HIS A 186 -9.75 2.44 -5.63
CA HIS A 186 -8.33 2.56 -5.89
C HIS A 186 -7.54 1.38 -5.33
N GLU A 187 -6.23 1.36 -5.56
CA GLU A 187 -5.35 0.42 -4.88
C GLU A 187 -5.07 0.93 -3.47
N THR A 188 -5.27 0.08 -2.48
CA THR A 188 -4.90 0.29 -1.09
C THR A 188 -3.40 0.51 -0.99
N GLU A 189 -3.05 1.64 -0.35
CA GLU A 189 -1.69 2.13 -0.29
C GLU A 189 -1.37 2.71 1.09
N PHE A 190 -0.25 2.26 1.68
CA PHE A 190 0.26 2.74 2.96
C PHE A 190 1.49 3.62 2.72
N ARG A 191 1.47 4.85 3.26
CA ARG A 191 2.55 5.84 3.04
C ARG A 191 3.40 6.00 4.28
N TYR A 192 4.68 5.68 4.17
CA TYR A 192 5.68 5.83 5.24
C TYR A 192 6.71 6.88 4.83
N VAL A 193 7.37 7.51 5.78
CA VAL A 193 8.48 8.44 5.54
C VAL A 193 9.73 7.89 6.20
N LEU A 194 10.74 7.61 5.39
CA LEU A 194 12.04 7.07 5.81
C LEU A 194 13.07 8.20 5.98
N GLN A 195 13.98 8.02 6.93
CA GLN A 195 15.23 8.78 6.99
C GLN A 195 16.29 8.15 6.08
N PRO A 196 17.32 8.91 5.65
CA PRO A 196 18.43 8.35 4.91
C PRO A 196 19.08 7.16 5.64
N GLY A 197 19.22 6.04 4.95
CA GLY A 197 19.71 4.76 5.49
C GLY A 197 18.63 3.88 6.14
N GLU A 198 17.38 4.35 6.23
CA GLU A 198 16.27 3.50 6.67
C GLU A 198 15.66 2.73 5.50
N GLY A 199 15.09 1.57 5.80
CA GLY A 199 14.37 0.77 4.83
C GLY A 199 13.26 -0.06 5.45
N ILE A 200 12.31 -0.48 4.62
CA ILE A 200 11.23 -1.38 4.98
C ILE A 200 11.37 -2.67 4.18
N SER A 201 11.32 -3.78 4.88
CA SER A 201 11.24 -5.10 4.28
C SER A 201 9.79 -5.59 4.25
N GLY A 202 9.46 -6.46 3.31
CA GLY A 202 8.19 -7.17 3.28
C GLY A 202 8.40 -8.65 2.99
N THR A 203 7.65 -9.49 3.68
CA THR A 203 7.55 -10.94 3.45
C THR A 203 6.07 -11.35 3.44
N TYR A 204 5.77 -12.57 3.00
CA TYR A 204 4.41 -13.10 2.88
C TYR A 204 3.50 -12.84 4.10
N ASN A 205 4.03 -13.06 5.30
CA ASN A 205 3.30 -12.99 6.57
C ASN A 205 3.57 -11.72 7.37
N MET A 206 4.31 -10.76 6.80
CA MET A 206 4.59 -9.48 7.44
C MET A 206 3.56 -8.45 6.96
N PRO A 207 2.74 -7.89 7.86
CA PRO A 207 1.81 -6.84 7.47
C PRO A 207 2.57 -5.57 7.07
N ILE A 208 2.01 -4.85 6.11
CA ILE A 208 2.51 -3.54 5.65
C ILE A 208 1.71 -2.38 6.24
N GLY A 209 0.61 -2.66 6.92
CA GLY A 209 -0.24 -1.67 7.56
C GLY A 209 -1.52 -2.28 8.14
N GLN A 210 -2.40 -1.42 8.63
CA GLN A 210 -3.64 -1.80 9.31
C GLN A 210 -4.80 -0.91 8.85
N VAL A 211 -5.98 -1.51 8.68
CA VAL A 211 -7.22 -0.81 8.31
C VAL A 211 -8.31 -0.95 9.35
N PHE A 212 -9.12 0.08 9.52
CA PHE A 212 -10.41 -0.01 10.19
C PHE A 212 -11.46 0.73 9.39
N PHE A 213 -12.71 0.34 9.59
CA PHE A 213 -13.84 0.93 8.87
C PHE A 213 -14.62 1.82 9.83
N VAL A 214 -15.08 2.97 9.34
CA VAL A 214 -15.90 3.91 10.10
C VAL A 214 -17.28 4.07 9.44
N PRO A 215 -18.38 4.05 10.21
CA PRO A 215 -18.45 3.86 11.67
C PRO A 215 -17.93 2.47 12.11
N ARG A 216 -17.36 2.39 13.32
CA ARG A 216 -16.65 1.20 13.80
C ARG A 216 -17.63 0.13 14.30
N GLU A 217 -18.44 -0.41 13.40
CA GLU A 217 -19.37 -1.50 13.69
C GLU A 217 -18.78 -2.87 13.30
N GLU A 218 -19.50 -3.94 13.62
CA GLU A 218 -19.11 -5.28 13.21
C GLU A 218 -19.34 -5.46 11.71
N ILE A 219 -18.31 -5.94 11.03
CA ILE A 219 -18.32 -6.15 9.58
C ILE A 219 -17.99 -7.60 9.23
N THR A 220 -18.56 -8.06 8.12
CA THR A 220 -18.13 -9.26 7.41
C THR A 220 -17.32 -8.87 6.18
N MET A 221 -16.33 -9.69 5.83
CA MET A 221 -15.56 -9.53 4.60
C MET A 221 -15.91 -10.63 3.63
N SER A 222 -16.14 -10.26 2.37
CA SER A 222 -16.43 -11.18 1.28
C SER A 222 -15.77 -10.70 -0.01
N ASP A 223 -15.46 -11.62 -0.90
CA ASP A 223 -14.85 -11.26 -2.19
C ASP A 223 -15.91 -10.61 -3.10
N CYS A 224 -15.48 -9.66 -3.94
CA CYS A 224 -16.33 -9.09 -4.98
C CYS A 224 -16.80 -10.18 -5.96
N THR A 225 -18.03 -10.04 -6.46
CA THR A 225 -18.50 -10.81 -7.62
C THR A 225 -17.80 -10.34 -8.90
N ASN A 226 -17.90 -11.13 -9.98
CA ASN A 226 -17.37 -10.70 -11.29
C ASN A 226 -18.04 -9.41 -11.80
N GLU A 227 -19.34 -9.24 -11.54
CA GLU A 227 -20.05 -8.02 -11.91
C GLU A 227 -19.51 -6.80 -11.14
N GLU A 228 -19.32 -6.94 -9.82
CA GLU A 228 -18.74 -5.88 -8.99
C GLU A 228 -17.29 -5.55 -9.41
N LEU A 229 -16.49 -6.54 -9.84
CA LEU A 229 -15.15 -6.31 -10.37
C LEU A 229 -15.17 -5.52 -11.69
N ASP A 230 -16.12 -5.82 -12.58
CA ASP A 230 -16.27 -5.10 -13.85
C ASP A 230 -16.77 -3.67 -13.64
N GLU A 231 -17.67 -3.45 -12.67
CA GLU A 231 -18.06 -2.10 -12.22
C GLU A 231 -16.85 -1.30 -11.72
N ILE A 232 -16.02 -1.91 -10.86
CA ILE A 232 -14.82 -1.27 -10.31
C ILE A 232 -13.85 -0.88 -11.43
N ARG A 233 -13.61 -1.77 -12.41
CA ARG A 233 -12.73 -1.46 -13.54
C ARG A 233 -13.26 -0.28 -14.35
N ARG A 234 -14.55 -0.30 -14.69
CA ARG A 234 -15.19 0.79 -15.44
C ARG A 234 -15.11 2.11 -14.68
N SER A 235 -15.43 2.11 -13.39
CA SER A 235 -15.35 3.28 -12.53
C SER A 235 -13.93 3.87 -12.48
N LYS A 236 -12.90 3.01 -12.37
CA LYS A 236 -11.48 3.43 -12.43
C LYS A 236 -11.13 4.11 -13.76
N GLU A 237 -11.53 3.50 -14.88
CA GLU A 237 -11.27 4.05 -16.22
C GLU A 237 -11.99 5.39 -16.44
N GLU A 238 -13.26 5.47 -16.04
CA GLU A 238 -14.07 6.69 -16.12
C GLU A 238 -13.46 7.81 -15.28
N PHE A 239 -13.08 7.52 -14.03
CA PHE A 239 -12.45 8.49 -13.15
C PHE A 239 -11.13 9.02 -13.74
N VAL A 240 -10.27 8.15 -14.28
CA VAL A 240 -9.02 8.58 -14.92
C VAL A 240 -9.31 9.50 -16.10
N ARG A 241 -10.25 9.11 -16.97
CA ARG A 241 -10.67 9.92 -18.12
C ARG A 241 -11.22 11.29 -17.70
N GLU A 242 -12.10 11.33 -16.70
CA GLU A 242 -12.69 12.58 -16.21
C GLU A 242 -11.67 13.46 -15.50
N LYS A 243 -10.75 12.87 -14.73
CA LYS A 243 -9.64 13.58 -14.11
C LYS A 243 -8.76 14.25 -15.15
N GLU A 244 -8.42 13.55 -16.23
CA GLU A 244 -7.66 14.10 -17.36
C GLU A 244 -8.40 15.25 -18.06
N ASN A 245 -9.69 15.06 -18.37
CA ASN A 245 -10.53 16.07 -19.02
C ASN A 245 -10.70 17.35 -18.19
N GLN A 246 -10.57 17.26 -16.86
CA GLN A 246 -10.67 18.38 -15.95
C GLN A 246 -9.32 18.97 -15.54
N LYS A 247 -8.21 18.61 -16.19
CA LYS A 247 -6.90 19.23 -15.91
C LYS A 247 -6.92 20.73 -16.17
N ILE A 248 -6.41 21.49 -15.20
CA ILE A 248 -6.26 22.94 -15.28
C ILE A 248 -4.79 23.26 -15.03
N MET A 249 -4.24 24.16 -15.83
CA MET A 249 -2.93 24.75 -15.60
C MET A 249 -3.07 25.97 -14.70
N THR A 250 -2.37 25.98 -13.57
CA THR A 250 -2.28 27.15 -12.70
C THR A 250 -1.50 28.28 -13.38
N PRO A 251 -1.65 29.54 -12.94
CA PRO A 251 -0.82 30.66 -13.42
C PRO A 251 0.69 30.43 -13.29
N TYR A 252 1.11 29.54 -12.38
CA TYR A 252 2.50 29.17 -12.14
C TYR A 252 2.97 27.95 -12.95
N GLY A 253 2.17 27.47 -13.92
CA GLY A 253 2.53 26.35 -14.79
C GLY A 253 2.33 24.95 -14.20
N LEU A 254 1.84 24.84 -12.96
CA LEU A 254 1.49 23.55 -12.36
C LEU A 254 0.15 23.04 -12.92
N ASN A 255 0.14 21.83 -13.45
CA ASN A 255 -1.10 21.16 -13.87
C ASN A 255 -1.70 20.35 -12.71
N TYR A 256 -2.98 20.55 -12.41
CA TYR A 256 -3.72 19.73 -11.46
C TYR A 256 -5.16 19.52 -11.93
N SER A 257 -5.84 18.50 -11.39
CA SER A 257 -7.25 18.25 -11.67
C SER A 257 -8.08 18.41 -10.40
N PRO A 258 -9.10 19.29 -10.38
CA PRO A 258 -10.00 19.45 -9.25
C PRO A 258 -11.10 18.37 -9.21
N HIS A 259 -11.09 17.41 -10.14
CA HIS A 259 -12.15 16.42 -10.33
C HIS A 259 -12.53 15.69 -9.03
N TYR A 260 -11.54 15.14 -8.32
CA TYR A 260 -11.77 14.45 -7.04
C TYR A 260 -12.47 15.34 -6.01
N ILE A 261 -11.98 16.58 -5.81
CA ILE A 261 -12.55 17.52 -4.83
C ILE A 261 -13.99 17.90 -5.21
N ARG A 262 -14.26 18.09 -6.50
CA ARG A 262 -15.62 18.41 -6.99
C ARG A 262 -16.57 17.24 -6.78
N GLN A 263 -16.14 16.02 -7.13
CA GLN A 263 -16.94 14.81 -6.96
C GLN A 263 -17.21 14.55 -5.48
N SER A 264 -16.17 14.56 -4.64
CA SER A 264 -16.28 14.41 -3.19
C SER A 264 -17.28 15.40 -2.56
N ARG A 265 -17.30 16.67 -2.99
CA ARG A 265 -18.26 17.67 -2.50
C ARG A 265 -19.69 17.49 -3.05
N SER A 266 -19.84 16.82 -4.18
CA SER A 266 -21.14 16.58 -4.81
C SER A 266 -21.89 15.39 -4.22
N GLN A 267 -21.14 14.42 -3.67
CA GLN A 267 -21.69 13.31 -2.92
C GLN A 267 -22.23 13.85 -1.59
N LYS A 268 -23.56 13.85 -1.44
CA LYS A 268 -24.19 14.15 -0.14
C LYS A 268 -24.11 12.90 0.74
N PRO A 269 -23.87 13.04 2.05
CA PRO A 269 -23.99 11.93 2.99
C PRO A 269 -25.43 11.39 3.05
#